data_AF-A0A2R3JSV6-F1
#
_entry.id   AF-A0A2R3JSV6-F1
#
_cell.length_a   1.000
_cell.length_b   1.000
_cell.length_c   1.000
_cell.angle_alpha   90.00
_cell.angle_beta   90.00
_cell.angle_gamma   90.00
#
_symmetry.space_group_name_H-M   'P 1'
#
loop_
_entity.id
_entity.type
_entity.pdbx_description
1 polymer ?
#
loop_
_entity_poly.entity_id
_entity_poly.type
_entity_poly.pdbx_seq_one_letter_code
_entity_poly.pdbx_strand_id
1 'polypeptide(L)'
;MTQNLAQSQTKSMGTALAEQYNDTYMRTTYDTQAQKGSFTADFARFNETQLKMVVSSPWAKDGKDFSKRIWKNYQQELPSYLMDAIFRATVMGWGPQKVGQLMHAQFQDVKRNKIHNLVASEMGHVAEEATAKSYEESDIDQYEYMATLESHTCTVCGHLDGRHFRMAERKAGINCPLIHPRCRCTTVPYIADLPEIGERWMRDPETGKGKIIKNMSFNEWKDMINQEHEEKLSSGTYGTNLKYVRSKSFEEKIHSNERLSQISLEIAKISRKMLQHRNGTPFEDYYLLDMKSGKTIALSNKATKTKGVVYNNQVREHLNLVLRINIFHYTVTLQDIHLH
;
A
#
# COMPACT_ATOMS: atom_id res chain seq x y z
N MET A 1 -35.41 20.37 -5.36
CA MET A 1 -34.70 20.17 -4.06
C MET A 1 -33.22 19.79 -4.21
N THR A 2 -32.75 19.29 -5.36
CA THR A 2 -31.36 18.81 -5.55
C THR A 2 -30.32 19.91 -5.79
N GLN A 3 -30.65 21.00 -6.48
CA GLN A 3 -29.71 22.12 -6.75
C GLN A 3 -29.31 22.92 -5.50
N ASN A 4 -30.25 23.22 -4.61
CA ASN A 4 -29.95 24.00 -3.38
C ASN A 4 -29.07 23.21 -2.40
N LEU A 5 -29.32 21.90 -2.28
CA LEU A 5 -28.45 21.02 -1.50
C LEU A 5 -27.05 20.95 -2.12
N ALA A 6 -26.97 20.89 -3.46
CA ALA A 6 -25.70 20.83 -4.16
C ALA A 6 -24.85 22.09 -3.98
N GLN A 7 -25.47 23.26 -4.11
CA GLN A 7 -24.82 24.54 -3.86
C GLN A 7 -24.36 24.68 -2.40
N SER A 8 -25.20 24.27 -1.44
CA SER A 8 -24.86 24.30 -0.01
C SER A 8 -23.64 23.42 0.32
N GLN A 9 -23.62 22.17 -0.16
CA GLN A 9 -22.50 21.24 0.04
C GLN A 9 -21.21 21.72 -0.63
N THR A 10 -21.32 22.29 -1.83
CA THR A 10 -20.19 22.89 -2.54
C THR A 10 -19.59 24.06 -1.77
N LYS A 11 -20.44 24.94 -1.23
CA LYS A 11 -20.01 26.08 -0.41
C LYS A 11 -19.32 25.61 0.87
N SER A 12 -19.88 24.63 1.57
CA SER A 12 -19.30 24.07 2.79
C SER A 12 -17.92 23.45 2.53
N MET A 13 -17.77 22.65 1.47
CA MET A 13 -16.48 22.08 1.08
C MET A 13 -15.47 23.17 0.70
N GLY A 14 -15.91 24.19 -0.05
CA GLY A 14 -15.05 25.32 -0.41
C GLY A 14 -14.52 26.09 0.80
N THR A 15 -15.36 26.30 1.82
CA THR A 15 -14.94 26.90 3.10
C THR A 15 -13.94 26.00 3.83
N ALA A 16 -14.21 24.71 3.96
CA ALA A 16 -13.31 23.78 4.65
C ALA A 16 -11.93 23.66 3.97
N LEU A 17 -11.90 23.68 2.62
CA LEU A 17 -10.65 23.71 1.87
C LEU A 17 -9.91 25.04 2.05
N ALA A 18 -10.61 26.16 2.10
CA ALA A 18 -9.99 27.46 2.38
C ALA A 18 -9.35 27.51 3.78
N GLU A 19 -10.05 26.99 4.79
CA GLU A 19 -9.53 26.84 6.16
C GLU A 19 -8.28 25.95 6.18
N GLN A 20 -8.33 24.78 5.55
CA GLN A 20 -7.18 23.87 5.45
C GLN A 20 -5.96 24.53 4.79
N TYR A 21 -6.17 25.32 3.73
CA TYR A 21 -5.10 26.08 3.08
C TYR A 21 -4.44 27.03 4.07
N ASN A 22 -5.25 27.87 4.73
CA ASN A 22 -4.76 28.87 5.67
C ASN A 22 -4.01 28.20 6.84
N ASP A 23 -4.58 27.16 7.44
CA ASP A 23 -3.96 26.44 8.55
C ASP A 23 -2.64 25.79 8.15
N THR A 24 -2.58 25.21 6.95
CA THR A 24 -1.35 24.59 6.44
C THR A 24 -0.28 25.64 6.18
N TYR A 25 -0.64 26.75 5.52
CA TYR A 25 0.28 27.85 5.28
C TYR A 25 0.84 28.41 6.59
N MET A 26 -0.03 28.73 7.56
CA MET A 26 0.38 29.33 8.84
C MET A 26 1.31 28.39 9.61
N ARG A 27 0.97 27.10 9.68
CA ARG A 27 1.80 26.10 10.35
C ARG A 27 3.15 25.92 9.66
N THR A 28 3.16 25.71 8.35
CA THR A 28 4.41 25.49 7.60
C THR A 28 5.33 26.71 7.67
N THR A 29 4.79 27.92 7.57
CA THR A 29 5.57 29.16 7.68
C THR A 29 6.15 29.31 9.10
N TYR A 30 5.33 29.07 10.13
CA TYR A 30 5.78 29.08 11.52
C TYR A 30 6.90 28.05 11.78
N ASP A 31 6.70 26.80 11.35
CA ASP A 31 7.66 25.71 11.56
C ASP A 31 8.98 26.02 10.84
N THR A 32 8.91 26.56 9.62
CA THR A 32 10.08 26.96 8.82
C THR A 32 10.85 28.10 9.49
N GLN A 33 10.14 29.13 9.96
CA GLN A 33 10.75 30.26 10.70
C GLN A 33 11.39 29.80 12.02
N ALA A 34 10.69 28.95 12.77
CA ALA A 34 11.19 28.37 14.01
C ALA A 34 12.47 27.57 13.79
N GLN A 35 12.53 26.77 12.71
CA GLN A 35 13.74 26.04 12.33
C GLN A 35 14.89 26.97 11.93
N LYS A 36 14.62 28.06 11.21
CA LYS A 36 15.62 29.09 10.87
C LYS A 36 16.06 29.93 12.08
N GLY A 37 15.38 29.83 13.22
CA GLY A 37 15.64 30.66 14.41
C GLY A 37 15.33 32.15 14.20
N SER A 38 14.54 32.49 13.18
CA SER A 38 14.18 33.86 12.85
C SER A 38 12.67 33.95 12.60
N PHE A 39 11.99 34.68 13.49
CA PHE A 39 10.56 34.92 13.40
C PHE A 39 10.30 36.27 12.73
N THR A 40 9.53 36.28 11.66
CA THR A 40 9.03 37.50 11.03
C THR A 40 7.54 37.65 11.35
N ALA A 41 7.08 38.89 11.55
CA ALA A 41 5.65 39.16 11.75
C ALA A 41 4.84 39.10 10.43
N ASP A 42 5.51 38.89 9.30
CA ASP A 42 4.94 38.90 7.95
C ASP A 42 4.36 37.54 7.57
N PHE A 43 3.22 37.21 8.18
CA PHE A 43 2.35 36.15 7.67
C PHE A 43 1.40 36.73 6.63
N ALA A 44 1.30 36.11 5.46
CA ALA A 44 0.31 36.50 4.47
C ALA A 44 -1.10 36.35 5.07
N ARG A 45 -1.88 37.42 5.04
CA ARG A 45 -3.30 37.39 5.42
C ARG A 45 -4.13 37.17 4.18
N PHE A 46 -4.61 35.95 3.99
CA PHE A 46 -5.53 35.64 2.90
C PHE A 46 -6.96 36.02 3.30
N ASN A 47 -7.65 36.76 2.44
CA ASN A 47 -9.09 36.92 2.61
C ASN A 47 -9.84 35.68 2.07
N GLU A 48 -11.07 35.47 2.55
CA GLU A 48 -11.88 34.30 2.22
C GLU A 48 -12.12 34.17 0.69
N THR A 49 -12.19 35.30 -0.02
CA THR A 49 -12.39 35.33 -1.47
C THR A 49 -11.17 34.83 -2.24
N GLN A 50 -9.96 35.24 -1.84
CA GLN A 50 -8.70 34.76 -2.42
C GLN A 50 -8.52 33.26 -2.22
N LEU A 51 -8.78 32.76 -1.01
CA LEU A 51 -8.70 31.33 -0.72
C LEU A 51 -9.71 30.53 -1.54
N LYS A 52 -10.95 31.02 -1.67
CA LYS A 52 -11.96 30.36 -2.50
C LYS A 52 -11.58 30.31 -3.99
N MET A 53 -10.87 31.30 -4.51
CA MET A 53 -10.37 31.27 -5.89
C MET A 53 -9.29 30.19 -6.07
N VAL A 54 -8.34 30.10 -5.15
CA VAL A 54 -7.29 29.06 -5.18
C VAL A 54 -7.92 27.67 -5.09
N VAL A 55 -8.83 27.47 -4.14
CA VAL A 55 -9.55 26.20 -3.92
C VAL A 55 -10.43 25.80 -5.11
N SER A 56 -11.03 26.76 -5.80
CA SER A 56 -11.91 26.49 -6.95
C SER A 56 -11.14 26.38 -8.27
N SER A 57 -9.81 26.53 -8.25
CA SER A 57 -9.00 26.44 -9.46
C SER A 57 -8.89 24.99 -9.95
N PRO A 58 -9.10 24.71 -11.25
CA PRO A 58 -8.95 23.36 -11.78
C PRO A 58 -7.49 22.90 -11.77
N TRP A 59 -7.21 21.78 -11.10
CA TRP A 59 -5.85 21.21 -11.00
C TRP A 59 -5.77 19.74 -11.45
N ALA A 60 -6.91 19.04 -11.45
CA ALA A 60 -6.96 17.64 -11.84
C ALA A 60 -6.72 17.49 -13.35
N LYS A 61 -6.23 16.31 -13.77
CA LYS A 61 -5.93 15.98 -15.18
C LYS A 61 -7.13 16.15 -16.13
N ASP A 62 -8.36 16.16 -15.61
CA ASP A 62 -9.58 16.37 -16.38
C ASP A 62 -9.98 17.85 -16.52
N GLY A 63 -9.17 18.79 -16.01
CA GLY A 63 -9.37 20.23 -16.10
C GLY A 63 -10.57 20.73 -15.29
N LYS A 64 -10.99 19.98 -14.27
CA LYS A 64 -12.19 20.29 -13.46
C LYS A 64 -11.82 20.70 -12.05
N ASP A 65 -12.60 21.63 -11.53
CA ASP A 65 -12.63 21.98 -10.12
C ASP A 65 -13.30 20.88 -9.28
N PHE A 66 -13.13 20.96 -7.95
CA PHE A 66 -13.68 19.99 -7.01
C PHE A 66 -15.22 19.87 -7.13
N SER A 67 -15.93 20.98 -7.36
CA SER A 67 -17.39 21.02 -7.45
C SER A 67 -17.88 20.18 -8.62
N LYS A 68 -17.33 20.41 -9.82
CA LYS A 68 -17.64 19.65 -11.03
C LYS A 68 -17.27 18.17 -10.88
N ARG A 69 -16.18 17.84 -10.19
CA ARG A 69 -15.77 16.45 -9.91
C ARG A 69 -16.75 15.74 -8.97
N ILE A 70 -17.23 16.43 -7.92
CA ILE A 70 -18.26 15.92 -7.02
C ILE A 70 -19.54 15.64 -7.83
N TRP A 71 -20.06 16.64 -8.56
CA TRP A 71 -21.36 16.53 -9.23
C TRP A 71 -21.40 15.62 -10.45
N LYS A 72 -20.31 15.55 -11.23
CA LYS A 72 -20.19 14.63 -12.37
C LYS A 72 -20.30 13.17 -11.94
N ASN A 73 -19.65 12.79 -10.84
CA ASN A 73 -19.68 11.42 -10.32
C ASN A 73 -21.12 10.99 -9.97
N TYR A 74 -21.93 11.91 -9.42
CA TYR A 74 -23.33 11.60 -9.13
C TYR A 74 -24.20 11.45 -10.39
N GLN A 75 -24.04 12.34 -11.37
CA GLN A 75 -24.90 12.37 -12.56
C GLN A 75 -24.63 11.20 -13.53
N GLN A 76 -23.37 10.77 -13.67
CA GLN A 76 -23.01 9.72 -14.62
C GLN A 76 -23.24 8.31 -14.07
N GLU A 77 -23.13 8.12 -12.75
CA GLU A 77 -23.12 6.78 -12.17
C GLU A 77 -24.50 6.29 -11.76
N LEU A 78 -25.40 7.21 -11.35
CA LEU A 78 -26.76 6.87 -10.92
C LEU A 78 -27.55 6.06 -11.98
N PRO A 79 -27.49 6.39 -13.29
CA PRO A 79 -28.16 5.59 -14.32
C PRO A 79 -27.58 4.17 -14.45
N SER A 80 -26.25 4.01 -14.37
CA SER A 80 -25.62 2.68 -14.46
C SER A 80 -25.96 1.78 -13.27
N TYR A 81 -26.00 2.33 -12.05
CA TYR A 81 -26.40 1.60 -10.86
C TYR A 81 -27.89 1.24 -10.87
N LEU A 82 -28.71 2.16 -11.36
CA LEU A 82 -30.14 1.88 -11.57
C LEU A 82 -30.32 0.72 -12.57
N MET A 83 -29.58 0.72 -13.68
CA MET A 83 -29.67 -0.35 -14.68
C MET A 83 -29.16 -1.70 -14.16
N ASP A 84 -28.05 -1.76 -13.41
CA ASP A 84 -27.57 -2.99 -12.77
C ASP A 84 -28.57 -3.51 -11.72
N ALA A 85 -29.11 -2.63 -10.88
CA ALA A 85 -30.10 -3.00 -9.87
C ALA A 85 -31.40 -3.51 -10.49
N ILE A 86 -31.89 -2.86 -11.56
CA ILE A 86 -33.06 -3.31 -12.32
C ILE A 86 -32.78 -4.64 -13.02
N PHE A 87 -31.63 -4.78 -13.70
CA PHE A 87 -31.26 -6.03 -14.37
C PHE A 87 -31.22 -7.21 -13.40
N ARG A 88 -30.58 -7.05 -12.24
CA ARG A 88 -30.55 -8.08 -11.19
C ARG A 88 -31.94 -8.35 -10.63
N ALA A 89 -32.77 -7.32 -10.46
CA ALA A 89 -34.14 -7.49 -10.03
C ALA A 89 -34.96 -8.32 -11.01
N THR A 90 -34.79 -8.07 -12.32
CA THR A 90 -35.45 -8.81 -13.40
C THR A 90 -35.01 -10.27 -13.43
N VAL A 91 -33.70 -10.52 -13.36
CA VAL A 91 -33.16 -11.89 -13.40
C VAL A 91 -33.52 -12.68 -12.13
N MET A 92 -33.56 -12.03 -10.98
CA MET A 92 -33.72 -12.68 -9.67
C MET A 92 -35.14 -12.59 -9.09
N GLY A 93 -36.08 -11.97 -9.82
CA GLY A 93 -37.47 -11.78 -9.37
C GLY A 93 -37.63 -10.91 -8.12
N TRP A 94 -36.75 -9.94 -7.88
CA TRP A 94 -36.80 -9.11 -6.67
C TRP A 94 -37.88 -8.02 -6.75
N GLY A 95 -38.64 -7.84 -5.66
CA GLY A 95 -39.61 -6.76 -5.53
C GLY A 95 -38.97 -5.38 -5.31
N PRO A 96 -39.68 -4.28 -5.63
CA PRO A 96 -39.15 -2.91 -5.61
C PRO A 96 -38.49 -2.48 -4.29
N GLN A 97 -38.97 -2.96 -3.14
CA GLN A 97 -38.37 -2.67 -1.84
C GLN A 97 -36.95 -3.24 -1.71
N LYS A 98 -36.73 -4.47 -2.19
CA LYS A 98 -35.42 -5.14 -2.16
C LYS A 98 -34.45 -4.50 -3.15
N VAL A 99 -34.95 -4.07 -4.31
CA VAL A 99 -34.19 -3.29 -5.29
C VAL A 99 -33.80 -1.93 -4.72
N GLY A 100 -34.72 -1.24 -4.05
CA GLY A 100 -34.47 0.02 -3.36
C GLY A 100 -33.42 -0.10 -2.26
N GLN A 101 -33.47 -1.16 -1.44
CA GLN A 101 -32.46 -1.44 -0.41
C GLN A 101 -31.07 -1.74 -1.01
N LEU A 102 -31.01 -2.56 -2.06
CA LEU A 102 -29.77 -2.84 -2.76
C LEU A 102 -29.18 -1.57 -3.38
N MET A 103 -30.01 -0.79 -4.08
CA MET A 103 -29.59 0.47 -4.68
C MET A 103 -29.12 1.44 -3.60
N HIS A 104 -29.80 1.51 -2.46
CA HIS A 104 -29.39 2.34 -1.33
C HIS A 104 -28.02 1.93 -0.78
N ALA A 105 -27.81 0.64 -0.52
CA ALA A 105 -26.54 0.13 0.00
C ALA A 105 -25.39 0.30 -1.01
N GLN A 106 -25.58 -0.12 -2.27
CA GLN A 106 -24.58 0.03 -3.33
C GLN A 106 -24.23 1.50 -3.57
N PHE A 107 -25.26 2.37 -3.61
CA PHE A 107 -25.04 3.79 -3.78
C PHE A 107 -24.34 4.40 -2.57
N GLN A 108 -24.68 4.01 -1.34
CA GLN A 108 -23.99 4.50 -0.13
C GLN A 108 -22.51 4.10 -0.09
N ASP A 109 -22.17 2.84 -0.40
CA ASP A 109 -20.79 2.34 -0.32
C ASP A 109 -19.89 2.94 -1.42
N VAL A 110 -20.37 2.98 -2.66
CA VAL A 110 -19.65 3.59 -3.78
C VAL A 110 -19.48 5.09 -3.52
N LYS A 111 -20.56 5.77 -3.10
CA LYS A 111 -20.55 7.18 -2.75
C LYS A 111 -19.51 7.44 -1.67
N ARG A 112 -19.47 6.63 -0.61
CA ARG A 112 -18.54 6.82 0.51
C ARG A 112 -17.08 6.71 0.06
N ASN A 113 -16.72 5.67 -0.69
CA ASN A 113 -15.32 5.46 -1.10
C ASN A 113 -14.85 6.47 -2.16
N LYS A 114 -15.67 6.75 -3.18
CA LYS A 114 -15.30 7.71 -4.23
C LYS A 114 -15.23 9.13 -3.71
N ILE A 115 -16.18 9.54 -2.85
CA ILE A 115 -16.13 10.85 -2.19
C ILE A 115 -14.94 10.92 -1.26
N HIS A 116 -14.68 9.89 -0.45
CA HIS A 116 -13.50 9.90 0.41
C HIS A 116 -12.22 10.10 -0.41
N ASN A 117 -12.06 9.39 -1.52
CA ASN A 117 -10.87 9.55 -2.37
C ASN A 117 -10.78 10.95 -2.97
N LEU A 118 -11.91 11.50 -3.41
CA LEU A 118 -11.98 12.86 -3.95
C LEU A 118 -11.62 13.89 -2.87
N VAL A 119 -12.32 13.88 -1.74
CA VAL A 119 -12.10 14.76 -0.59
C VAL A 119 -10.65 14.69 -0.12
N ALA A 120 -10.10 13.50 0.09
CA ALA A 120 -8.70 13.33 0.49
C ALA A 120 -7.72 13.89 -0.54
N SER A 121 -8.03 13.77 -1.84
CA SER A 121 -7.18 14.32 -2.90
C SER A 121 -7.29 15.84 -3.01
N GLU A 122 -8.48 16.41 -2.83
CA GLU A 122 -8.68 17.87 -2.81
C GLU A 122 -7.98 18.50 -1.59
N MET A 123 -8.15 17.91 -0.39
CA MET A 123 -7.47 18.37 0.81
C MET A 123 -5.95 18.25 0.68
N GLY A 124 -5.45 17.13 0.14
CA GLY A 124 -4.03 16.94 -0.09
C GLY A 124 -3.47 17.97 -1.08
N HIS A 125 -4.16 18.23 -2.21
CA HIS A 125 -3.73 19.24 -3.17
C HIS A 125 -3.65 20.63 -2.52
N VAL A 126 -4.69 21.04 -1.81
CA VAL A 126 -4.75 22.35 -1.15
C VAL A 126 -3.64 22.50 -0.10
N ALA A 127 -3.34 21.45 0.66
CA ALA A 127 -2.23 21.46 1.62
C ALA A 127 -0.87 21.62 0.91
N GLU A 128 -0.64 20.91 -0.20
CA GLU A 128 0.62 20.99 -0.94
C GLU A 128 0.81 22.34 -1.65
N GLU A 129 -0.26 22.98 -2.14
CA GLU A 129 -0.16 24.36 -2.66
C GLU A 129 0.12 25.38 -1.54
N ALA A 130 -0.50 25.22 -0.38
CA ALA A 130 -0.23 26.08 0.78
C ALA A 130 1.21 25.94 1.26
N THR A 131 1.73 24.71 1.32
CA THR A 131 3.13 24.41 1.65
C THR A 131 4.08 25.01 0.62
N ALA A 132 3.80 24.85 -0.69
CA ALA A 132 4.63 25.45 -1.73
C ALA A 132 4.64 26.98 -1.65
N LYS A 133 3.51 27.60 -1.33
CA LYS A 133 3.42 29.05 -1.12
C LYS A 133 4.24 29.51 0.09
N SER A 134 4.18 28.75 1.18
CA SER A 134 5.00 28.99 2.38
C SER A 134 6.49 28.90 2.08
N TYR A 135 6.92 27.89 1.30
CA TYR A 135 8.31 27.75 0.86
C TYR A 135 8.77 28.92 -0.01
N GLU A 136 7.96 29.36 -0.96
CA GLU A 136 8.26 30.52 -1.81
C GLU A 136 8.48 31.79 -0.98
N GLU A 137 7.60 32.09 -0.03
CA GLU A 137 7.70 33.30 0.79
C GLU A 137 8.75 33.21 1.90
N SER A 138 9.16 31.99 2.26
CA SER A 138 10.21 31.74 3.24
C SER A 138 11.59 31.58 2.60
N ASP A 139 11.75 31.91 1.31
CA ASP A 139 13.00 31.74 0.55
C ASP A 139 13.59 30.32 0.69
N ILE A 140 12.75 29.30 0.50
CA ILE A 140 13.15 27.90 0.46
C ILE A 140 13.38 27.51 -1.00
N ASP A 141 14.63 27.25 -1.37
CA ASP A 141 14.99 26.91 -2.74
C ASP A 141 14.76 25.43 -3.09
N GLN A 142 14.77 24.56 -2.08
CA GLN A 142 14.68 23.11 -2.25
C GLN A 142 13.76 22.48 -1.22
N TYR A 143 13.10 21.40 -1.62
CA TYR A 143 12.27 20.59 -0.74
C TYR A 143 12.64 19.10 -0.89
N GLU A 144 12.43 18.35 0.18
CA GLU A 144 12.53 16.90 0.20
C GLU A 144 11.15 16.27 0.03
N TYR A 145 11.05 15.27 -0.84
CA TYR A 145 9.84 14.47 -0.97
C TYR A 145 9.77 13.44 0.16
N MET A 146 8.71 13.51 0.97
CA MET A 146 8.50 12.66 2.14
C MET A 146 7.34 11.69 1.90
N ALA A 147 7.66 10.45 1.53
CA ALA A 147 6.69 9.39 1.42
C ALA A 147 6.12 8.98 2.78
N THR A 148 4.85 8.60 2.86
CA THR A 148 4.31 8.12 4.13
C THR A 148 4.90 6.75 4.45
N LEU A 149 5.39 6.52 5.67
CA LEU A 149 5.80 5.19 6.10
C LEU A 149 4.57 4.35 6.46
N GLU A 150 3.99 3.68 5.46
CA GLU A 150 2.81 2.83 5.63
C GLU A 150 2.66 1.77 4.52
N SER A 151 1.79 0.79 4.77
CA SER A 151 1.55 -0.36 3.87
C SER A 151 0.95 0.00 2.51
N HIS A 152 0.32 1.16 2.39
CA HIS A 152 -0.38 1.60 1.17
C HIS A 152 0.43 2.61 0.34
N THR A 153 1.65 2.95 0.78
CA THR A 153 2.53 3.81 0.00
C THR A 153 2.95 3.08 -1.27
N CYS A 154 2.66 3.71 -2.41
CA CYS A 154 2.94 3.10 -3.70
C CYS A 154 4.46 3.11 -4.00
N THR A 155 4.87 2.26 -4.93
CA THR A 155 6.28 2.14 -5.35
C THR A 155 6.86 3.45 -5.87
N VAL A 156 6.08 4.26 -6.58
CA VAL A 156 6.51 5.56 -7.11
C VAL A 156 6.82 6.53 -5.96
N CYS A 157 5.89 6.68 -5.00
CA CYS A 157 6.10 7.53 -3.83
C CYS A 157 7.31 7.05 -3.01
N GLY A 158 7.41 5.74 -2.75
CA GLY A 158 8.54 5.18 -2.02
C GLY A 158 9.89 5.37 -2.72
N HIS A 159 9.92 5.42 -4.05
CA HIS A 159 11.13 5.70 -4.83
C HIS A 159 11.54 7.18 -4.80
N LEU A 160 10.57 8.09 -4.63
CA LEU A 160 10.80 9.51 -4.49
C LEU A 160 11.21 9.91 -3.07
N ASP A 161 10.97 9.04 -2.08
CA ASP A 161 11.28 9.32 -0.67
C ASP A 161 12.74 9.75 -0.47
N GLY A 162 12.94 10.84 0.27
CA GLY A 162 14.26 11.38 0.58
C GLY A 162 14.93 12.16 -0.55
N ARG A 163 14.29 12.31 -1.72
CA ARG A 163 14.86 13.07 -2.83
C ARG A 163 14.62 14.56 -2.67
N HIS A 164 15.66 15.34 -2.96
CA HIS A 164 15.60 16.79 -3.01
C HIS A 164 15.27 17.28 -4.41
N PHE A 165 14.38 18.28 -4.48
CA PHE A 165 13.99 18.94 -5.71
C PHE A 165 14.01 20.45 -5.51
N ARG A 166 14.37 21.18 -6.57
CA ARG A 166 14.30 22.64 -6.57
C ARG A 166 12.84 23.09 -6.66
N MET A 167 12.50 24.14 -5.91
CA MET A 167 11.18 24.77 -5.99
C MET A 167 10.83 25.23 -7.41
N ALA A 168 11.81 25.77 -8.15
CA ALA A 168 11.64 26.17 -9.55
C ALA A 168 11.31 25.01 -10.51
N GLU A 169 11.57 23.76 -10.10
CA GLU A 169 11.31 22.55 -10.89
C GLU A 169 10.10 21.76 -10.36
N ARG A 170 9.36 22.32 -9.39
CA ARG A 170 8.17 21.70 -8.79
C ARG A 170 7.14 21.38 -9.87
N LYS A 171 6.76 20.10 -9.95
CA LYS A 171 5.73 19.54 -10.84
C LYS A 171 4.83 18.61 -10.02
N ALA A 172 3.64 19.10 -9.69
CA ALA A 172 2.62 18.33 -9.00
C ALA A 172 2.33 17.02 -9.75
N GLY A 173 2.26 15.91 -9.02
CA GLY A 173 2.05 14.57 -9.57
C GLY A 173 3.27 13.91 -10.21
N ILE A 174 4.44 14.57 -10.20
CA ILE A 174 5.71 14.01 -10.72
C ILE A 174 6.77 13.97 -9.62
N ASN A 175 7.20 15.14 -9.14
CA ASN A 175 8.21 15.29 -8.08
C ASN A 175 7.66 16.02 -6.85
N CYS A 176 6.37 16.32 -6.84
CA CYS A 176 5.65 16.91 -5.73
C CYS A 176 4.30 16.18 -5.60
N PRO A 177 3.81 15.87 -4.39
CA PRO A 177 2.49 15.28 -4.20
C PRO A 177 1.38 16.16 -4.80
N LEU A 178 0.25 15.60 -5.25
CA LEU A 178 -0.17 14.20 -5.13
C LEU A 178 0.17 13.38 -6.39
N ILE A 179 0.94 12.30 -6.21
CA ILE A 179 1.30 11.38 -7.31
C ILE A 179 0.10 10.56 -7.79
N HIS A 180 -0.82 10.22 -6.88
CA HIS A 180 -2.02 9.42 -7.16
C HIS A 180 -3.19 9.87 -6.30
N PRO A 181 -4.45 9.49 -6.63
CA PRO A 181 -5.59 9.74 -5.75
C PRO A 181 -5.35 9.15 -4.36
N ARG A 182 -5.80 9.87 -3.31
CA ARG A 182 -5.60 9.48 -1.90
C ARG A 182 -4.12 9.27 -1.53
N CYS A 183 -3.21 9.95 -2.21
CA CYS A 183 -1.82 10.04 -1.78
C CYS A 183 -1.75 10.76 -0.42
N ARG A 184 -0.92 10.26 0.48
CA ARG A 184 -0.73 10.78 1.85
C ARG A 184 0.69 11.30 2.08
N CYS A 185 1.50 11.28 1.02
CA CYS A 185 2.86 11.80 1.02
C CYS A 185 2.82 13.32 1.02
N THR A 186 3.89 13.94 1.50
CA THR A 186 4.02 15.39 1.60
C THR A 186 5.45 15.80 1.26
N THR A 187 5.77 17.08 1.39
CA THR A 187 7.12 17.61 1.27
C THR A 187 7.56 18.26 2.58
N VAL A 188 8.87 18.31 2.81
CA VAL A 188 9.47 19.11 3.89
C VAL A 188 10.51 20.05 3.28
N PRO A 189 10.75 21.24 3.87
CA PRO A 189 11.78 22.13 3.37
C PRO A 189 13.15 21.47 3.54
N TYR A 190 14.02 21.62 2.54
CA TYR A 190 15.42 21.20 2.63
C TYR A 190 16.31 22.43 2.81
N ILE A 191 16.99 22.51 3.95
CA ILE A 191 17.90 23.59 4.30
C ILE A 191 19.22 22.93 4.69
N ALA A 192 20.27 23.13 3.87
CA ALA A 192 21.53 22.39 3.97
C ALA A 192 22.23 22.51 5.33
N ASP A 193 22.07 23.64 6.02
CA ASP A 193 22.74 23.92 7.30
C ASP A 193 21.94 23.46 8.53
N LEU A 194 20.77 22.84 8.35
CA LEU A 194 19.97 22.30 9.45
C LEU A 194 20.35 20.85 9.77
N PRO A 195 20.25 20.44 11.04
CA PRO A 195 20.46 19.06 11.43
C PRO A 195 19.44 18.14 10.75
N GLU A 196 19.86 16.92 10.46
CA GLU A 196 18.96 15.89 9.92
C GLU A 196 17.80 15.62 10.88
N ILE A 197 16.64 15.33 10.28
CA ILE A 197 15.43 14.96 11.02
C ILE A 197 15.69 13.64 11.76
N GLY A 198 15.62 13.66 13.09
CA GLY A 198 15.89 12.48 13.92
C GLY A 198 14.74 11.48 13.99
N GLU A 199 13.50 11.94 13.79
CA GLU A 199 12.29 11.15 14.00
C GLU A 199 11.26 11.35 12.89
N ARG A 200 10.48 10.31 12.60
CA ARG A 200 9.47 10.30 11.55
C ARG A 200 8.24 9.53 11.97
N TRP A 201 7.07 10.00 11.54
CA TRP A 201 5.80 9.30 11.77
C TRP A 201 5.62 8.12 10.80
N MET A 202 5.14 6.99 11.32
CA MET A 202 4.71 5.83 10.53
C MET A 202 3.32 5.35 10.93
N ARG A 203 2.66 4.63 10.03
CA ARG A 203 1.45 3.86 10.32
C ARG A 203 1.79 2.38 10.42
N ASP A 204 1.54 1.80 11.58
CA ASP A 204 1.67 0.38 11.84
C ASP A 204 0.83 -0.44 10.85
N PRO A 205 1.43 -1.34 10.05
CA PRO A 205 0.71 -2.17 9.08
C PRO A 205 -0.26 -3.18 9.70
N GLU A 206 -0.01 -3.66 10.91
CA GLU A 206 -0.85 -4.63 11.61
C GLU A 206 -1.99 -3.94 12.36
N THR A 207 -1.68 -2.90 13.14
CA THR A 207 -2.66 -2.25 14.02
C THR A 207 -3.36 -1.05 13.39
N GLY A 208 -2.77 -0.49 12.33
CA GLY A 208 -3.24 0.73 11.67
C GLY A 208 -3.03 2.00 12.49
N LYS A 209 -2.36 1.95 13.66
CA LYS A 209 -2.12 3.12 14.51
C LYS A 209 -0.86 3.89 14.09
N GLY A 210 -0.82 5.17 14.42
CA GLY A 210 0.35 6.02 14.18
C GLY A 210 1.40 5.87 15.28
N LYS A 211 2.68 5.90 14.93
CA LYS A 211 3.81 5.85 15.86
C LYS A 211 4.97 6.72 15.33
N ILE A 212 5.74 7.33 16.23
CA ILE A 212 7.00 7.98 15.89
C ILE A 212 8.15 6.98 16.00
N ILE A 213 9.00 6.93 14.99
CA ILE A 213 10.19 6.09 14.93
C ILE A 213 11.41 6.94 14.58
N LYS A 214 12.61 6.37 14.73
CA LYS A 214 13.83 6.98 14.20
C LYS A 214 13.67 7.19 12.69
N ASN A 215 14.15 8.34 12.19
CA ASN A 215 14.10 8.64 10.76
C ASN A 215 14.85 7.57 9.95
N MET A 216 14.26 7.22 8.81
CA MET A 216 14.76 6.26 7.83
C MET A 216 13.99 6.43 6.52
N SER A 217 14.56 5.92 5.43
CA SER A 217 13.88 5.89 4.13
C SER A 217 12.73 4.88 4.11
N PHE A 218 11.79 5.05 3.18
CA PHE A 218 10.68 4.13 2.97
C PHE A 218 11.14 2.69 2.69
N ASN A 219 12.24 2.51 1.96
CA ASN A 219 12.74 1.17 1.65
C ASN A 219 13.31 0.48 2.90
N GLU A 220 14.11 1.19 3.69
CA GLU A 220 14.62 0.68 4.97
C GLU A 220 13.49 0.36 5.93
N TRP A 221 12.49 1.24 6.02
CA TRP A 221 11.30 1.02 6.83
C TRP A 221 10.54 -0.25 6.39
N LYS A 222 10.34 -0.40 5.08
CA LYS A 222 9.63 -1.55 4.52
C LYS A 222 10.39 -2.85 4.79
N ASP A 223 11.71 -2.84 4.69
CA ASP A 223 12.55 -4.01 4.96
C ASP A 223 12.53 -4.37 6.46
N MET A 224 12.63 -3.37 7.34
CA MET A 224 12.49 -3.56 8.79
C MET A 224 11.16 -4.20 9.16
N ILE A 225 10.04 -3.68 8.64
CA ILE A 225 8.70 -4.25 8.87
C ILE A 225 8.59 -5.68 8.35
N ASN A 226 9.12 -5.95 7.15
CA ASN A 226 9.11 -7.30 6.59
C ASN A 226 9.92 -8.27 7.46
N GLN A 227 11.06 -7.82 7.98
CA GLN A 227 11.90 -8.61 8.87
C GLN A 227 11.20 -8.88 10.20
N GLU A 228 10.61 -7.88 10.85
CA GLU A 228 9.84 -8.06 12.09
C GLU A 228 8.69 -9.05 11.91
N HIS A 229 7.95 -8.93 10.79
CA HIS A 229 6.88 -9.85 10.45
C HIS A 229 7.40 -11.28 10.23
N GLU A 230 8.51 -11.43 9.50
CA GLU A 230 9.15 -12.73 9.26
C GLU A 230 9.65 -13.39 10.55
N GLU A 231 10.29 -12.62 11.43
CA GLU A 231 10.78 -13.12 12.72
C GLU A 231 9.63 -13.57 13.63
N LYS A 232 8.52 -12.81 13.64
CA LYS A 232 7.30 -13.18 14.37
C LYS A 232 6.71 -14.51 13.86
N LEU A 233 6.61 -14.69 12.53
CA LEU A 233 6.18 -15.96 11.93
C LEU A 233 7.13 -17.11 12.29
N SER A 234 8.44 -16.84 12.24
CA SER A 234 9.50 -17.82 12.51
C SER A 234 9.55 -18.24 13.99
N SER A 235 9.14 -17.38 14.91
CA SER A 235 9.01 -17.70 16.34
C SER A 235 7.71 -18.43 16.71
N GLY A 236 6.77 -18.54 15.77
CA GLY A 236 5.47 -19.19 16.00
C GLY A 236 5.56 -20.72 16.04
N THR A 237 4.46 -21.38 16.39
CA THR A 237 4.37 -22.85 16.48
C THR A 237 4.76 -23.58 15.19
N TYR A 238 4.51 -22.96 14.03
CA TYR A 238 4.86 -23.50 12.71
C TYR A 238 5.96 -22.67 12.04
N GLY A 239 6.75 -21.95 12.83
CA GLY A 239 7.83 -21.10 12.35
C GLY A 239 9.02 -21.90 11.86
N THR A 240 9.66 -21.40 10.81
CA THR A 240 10.89 -21.98 10.27
C THR A 240 12.07 -21.08 10.61
N ASN A 241 13.22 -21.66 10.97
CA ASN A 241 14.46 -20.91 11.10
C ASN A 241 14.99 -20.47 9.72
N LEU A 242 14.46 -19.37 9.19
CA LEU A 242 14.81 -18.86 7.87
C LEU A 242 16.27 -18.40 7.78
N LYS A 243 16.89 -17.99 8.90
CA LYS A 243 18.33 -17.68 8.96
C LYS A 243 19.15 -18.92 8.63
N TYR A 244 18.79 -20.08 9.18
CA TYR A 244 19.41 -21.36 8.83
C TYR A 244 19.12 -21.77 7.38
N VAL A 245 17.85 -21.70 6.93
CA VAL A 245 17.44 -22.09 5.57
C VAL A 245 18.17 -21.29 4.46
N ARG A 246 18.51 -20.01 4.74
CA ARG A 246 19.30 -19.16 3.85
C ARG A 246 20.81 -19.37 3.94
N SER A 247 21.30 -20.09 4.95
CA SER A 247 22.72 -20.31 5.18
C SER A 247 23.32 -21.37 4.23
N LYS A 248 24.66 -21.37 4.13
CA LYS A 248 25.41 -22.40 3.39
C LYS A 248 25.35 -23.77 4.06
N SER A 249 25.24 -23.83 5.39
CA SER A 249 25.18 -25.10 6.13
C SER A 249 23.89 -25.88 5.83
N PHE A 250 22.80 -25.20 5.46
CA PHE A 250 21.60 -25.85 4.95
C PHE A 250 21.84 -26.58 3.63
N GLU A 251 22.54 -25.94 2.69
CA GLU A 251 22.94 -26.59 1.43
C GLU A 251 23.87 -27.77 1.71
N GLU A 252 24.91 -27.57 2.53
CA GLU A 252 25.91 -28.60 2.84
C GLU A 252 25.27 -29.85 3.47
N LYS A 253 24.24 -29.68 4.32
CA LYS A 253 23.47 -30.79 4.89
C LYS A 253 22.70 -31.60 3.84
N ILE A 254 22.24 -30.96 2.76
CA ILE A 254 21.55 -31.63 1.65
C ILE A 254 22.57 -32.29 0.72
N HIS A 255 23.70 -31.62 0.46
CA HIS A 255 24.79 -32.12 -0.38
C HIS A 255 25.51 -33.33 0.20
N SER A 256 25.59 -33.45 1.53
CA SER A 256 26.25 -34.59 2.19
C SER A 256 25.51 -35.92 2.04
N ASN A 257 24.29 -35.91 1.49
CA ASN A 257 23.55 -37.13 1.20
C ASN A 257 23.96 -37.72 -0.17
N GLU A 258 24.76 -38.78 -0.14
CA GLU A 258 25.29 -39.46 -1.34
C GLU A 258 24.19 -39.84 -2.35
N ARG A 259 22.99 -40.24 -1.85
CA ARG A 259 21.86 -40.66 -2.69
C ARG A 259 21.23 -39.51 -3.50
N LEU A 260 21.44 -38.27 -3.07
CA LEU A 260 20.84 -37.08 -3.65
C LEU A 260 21.86 -36.17 -4.35
N SER A 261 23.13 -36.57 -4.39
CA SER A 261 24.26 -35.78 -4.92
C SER A 261 24.02 -35.21 -6.33
N GLN A 262 23.32 -35.94 -7.20
CA GLN A 262 23.03 -35.48 -8.59
C GLN A 262 21.98 -34.37 -8.68
N ILE A 263 21.06 -34.28 -7.70
CA ILE A 263 19.93 -33.33 -7.72
C ILE A 263 19.88 -32.44 -6.46
N SER A 264 20.90 -32.49 -5.61
CA SER A 264 20.94 -31.83 -4.30
C SER A 264 20.75 -30.32 -4.39
N LEU A 265 21.27 -29.68 -5.44
CA LEU A 265 21.09 -28.24 -5.68
C LEU A 265 19.62 -27.90 -5.95
N GLU A 266 18.92 -28.71 -6.75
CA GLU A 266 17.50 -28.50 -7.04
C GLU A 266 16.64 -28.79 -5.81
N ILE A 267 16.98 -29.83 -5.04
CA ILE A 267 16.33 -30.10 -3.75
C ILE A 267 16.51 -28.91 -2.81
N ALA A 268 17.73 -28.39 -2.63
CA ALA A 268 17.98 -27.25 -1.76
C ALA A 268 17.18 -26.01 -2.19
N LYS A 269 17.10 -25.72 -3.50
CA LYS A 269 16.29 -24.61 -4.03
C LYS A 269 14.81 -24.80 -3.73
N ILE A 270 14.27 -26.01 -3.92
CA ILE A 270 12.85 -26.30 -3.69
C ILE A 270 12.52 -26.28 -2.20
N SER A 271 13.34 -26.92 -1.37
CA SER A 271 13.18 -26.91 0.09
C SER A 271 13.18 -25.49 0.64
N ARG A 272 14.07 -24.60 0.15
CA ARG A 272 14.02 -23.17 0.53
C ARG A 272 12.70 -22.51 0.18
N LYS A 273 12.20 -22.73 -1.05
CA LYS A 273 10.93 -22.17 -1.49
C LYS A 273 9.77 -22.68 -0.64
N MET A 274 9.73 -23.98 -0.34
CA MET A 274 8.70 -24.60 0.50
C MET A 274 8.70 -23.98 1.90
N LEU A 275 9.87 -23.93 2.54
CA LEU A 275 10.04 -23.45 3.90
C LEU A 275 9.75 -21.94 4.04
N GLN A 276 10.15 -21.14 3.05
CA GLN A 276 9.78 -19.71 3.01
C GLN A 276 8.28 -19.51 2.80
N HIS A 277 7.68 -20.27 1.89
CA HIS A 277 6.26 -20.17 1.58
C HIS A 277 5.37 -20.61 2.74
N ARG A 278 5.78 -21.63 3.51
CA ARG A 278 5.01 -22.19 4.62
C ARG A 278 5.37 -21.65 5.99
N ASN A 279 6.31 -20.71 6.08
CA ASN A 279 6.74 -20.13 7.35
C ASN A 279 5.55 -19.59 8.16
N GLY A 280 5.36 -20.09 9.38
CA GLY A 280 4.27 -19.69 10.26
C GLY A 280 2.90 -20.28 9.92
N THR A 281 2.82 -21.23 8.98
CA THR A 281 1.54 -21.87 8.57
C THR A 281 1.51 -23.36 8.91
N PRO A 282 0.34 -23.93 9.26
CA PRO A 282 0.19 -25.36 9.56
C PRO A 282 0.04 -26.23 8.28
N PHE A 283 0.34 -25.66 7.11
CA PHE A 283 0.13 -26.29 5.81
C PHE A 283 1.45 -26.77 5.25
N GLU A 284 1.39 -27.80 4.42
CA GLU A 284 2.57 -28.38 3.80
C GLU A 284 2.51 -28.25 2.29
N ASP A 285 3.67 -27.99 1.69
CA ASP A 285 3.87 -28.13 0.27
C ASP A 285 4.30 -29.56 -0.05
N TYR A 286 3.96 -30.03 -1.26
CA TYR A 286 4.43 -31.29 -1.80
C TYR A 286 5.07 -31.06 -3.17
N TYR A 287 6.24 -31.62 -3.38
CA TYR A 287 6.96 -31.59 -4.64
C TYR A 287 7.41 -33.01 -5.00
N LEU A 288 7.10 -33.44 -6.22
CA LEU A 288 7.59 -34.69 -6.80
C LEU A 288 8.67 -34.34 -7.82
N LEU A 289 9.87 -34.91 -7.64
CA LEU A 289 11.04 -34.62 -8.47
C LEU A 289 11.48 -35.82 -9.27
N ASP A 290 11.94 -35.57 -10.50
CA ASP A 290 12.64 -36.56 -11.30
C ASP A 290 14.08 -36.74 -10.77
N MET A 291 14.44 -37.96 -10.40
CA MET A 291 15.73 -38.26 -9.76
C MET A 291 16.95 -38.06 -10.67
N LYS A 292 16.76 -38.00 -12.00
CA LYS A 292 17.87 -37.86 -12.96
C LYS A 292 18.10 -36.40 -13.35
N SER A 293 17.02 -35.64 -13.51
CA SER A 293 17.03 -34.26 -14.01
C SER A 293 16.79 -33.21 -12.93
N GLY A 294 16.31 -33.61 -11.74
CA GLY A 294 15.92 -32.70 -10.66
C GLY A 294 14.65 -31.89 -10.97
N LYS A 295 13.96 -32.17 -12.09
CA LYS A 295 12.80 -31.40 -12.54
C LYS A 295 11.55 -31.77 -11.73
N THR A 296 10.75 -30.77 -11.38
CA THR A 296 9.43 -30.96 -10.76
C THR A 296 8.45 -31.62 -11.74
N ILE A 297 8.01 -32.83 -11.39
CA ILE A 297 7.00 -33.62 -12.11
C ILE A 297 5.59 -33.21 -11.66
N ALA A 298 5.41 -33.02 -10.35
CA ALA A 298 4.17 -32.52 -9.77
C ALA A 298 4.42 -31.67 -8.53
N LEU A 299 3.47 -30.77 -8.26
CA LEU A 299 3.49 -29.93 -7.08
C LEU A 299 2.08 -29.79 -6.50
N SER A 300 2.01 -29.67 -5.18
CA SER A 300 0.83 -29.20 -4.48
C SER A 300 1.24 -28.18 -3.42
N ASN A 301 0.89 -26.92 -3.66
CA ASN A 301 1.24 -25.81 -2.78
C ASN A 301 0.05 -24.88 -2.48
N LYS A 302 -1.18 -25.29 -2.79
CA LYS A 302 -2.38 -24.45 -2.62
C LYS A 302 -3.22 -24.82 -1.40
N ALA A 303 -2.69 -25.63 -0.49
CA ALA A 303 -3.38 -26.02 0.73
C ALA A 303 -3.63 -24.78 1.63
N THR A 304 -4.90 -24.54 1.97
CA THR A 304 -5.35 -23.39 2.79
C THR A 304 -6.41 -23.74 3.84
N LYS A 305 -6.90 -24.98 3.86
CA LYS A 305 -8.01 -25.42 4.74
C LYS A 305 -7.67 -26.63 5.60
N THR A 306 -7.07 -27.66 5.00
CA THR A 306 -6.70 -28.90 5.68
C THR A 306 -5.25 -28.80 6.15
N LYS A 307 -4.98 -29.15 7.42
CA LYS A 307 -3.59 -29.28 7.91
C LYS A 307 -2.88 -30.40 7.15
N GLY A 308 -1.59 -30.19 6.84
CA GLY A 308 -0.77 -31.14 6.08
C GLY A 308 -0.90 -31.06 4.55
N VAL A 309 -0.29 -32.01 3.84
CA VAL A 309 -0.29 -32.08 2.37
C VAL A 309 -1.68 -32.36 1.81
N VAL A 310 -2.15 -31.51 0.88
CA VAL A 310 -3.34 -31.78 0.07
C VAL A 310 -2.92 -32.36 -1.28
N TYR A 311 -3.20 -33.64 -1.52
CA TYR A 311 -2.94 -34.28 -2.81
C TYR A 311 -3.95 -33.81 -3.87
N ASN A 312 -3.51 -32.96 -4.81
CA ASN A 312 -4.30 -32.53 -5.95
C ASN A 312 -4.34 -33.61 -7.06
N ASN A 313 -5.18 -33.43 -8.09
CA ASN A 313 -5.36 -34.43 -9.15
C ASN A 313 -4.03 -34.78 -9.85
N GLN A 314 -3.17 -33.80 -10.11
CA GLN A 314 -1.86 -34.00 -10.72
C GLN A 314 -0.96 -34.92 -9.88
N VAL A 315 -0.91 -34.70 -8.55
CA VAL A 315 -0.13 -35.55 -7.65
C VAL A 315 -0.75 -36.95 -7.57
N ARG A 316 -2.09 -37.06 -7.51
CA ARG A 316 -2.78 -38.37 -7.46
C ARG A 316 -2.55 -39.21 -8.72
N GLU A 317 -2.56 -38.61 -9.90
CA GLU A 317 -2.28 -39.28 -11.17
C GLU A 317 -0.88 -39.88 -11.19
N HIS A 318 0.13 -39.13 -10.76
CA HIS A 318 1.51 -39.62 -10.71
C HIS A 318 1.76 -40.62 -9.57
N LEU A 319 1.12 -40.47 -8.41
CA LEU A 319 1.20 -41.46 -7.33
C LEU A 319 0.61 -42.82 -7.75
N ASN A 320 -0.50 -42.82 -8.49
CA ASN A 320 -1.09 -44.05 -9.03
C ASN A 320 -0.20 -44.74 -10.07
N LEU A 321 0.61 -43.98 -10.82
CA LEU A 321 1.63 -44.51 -11.72
C LEU A 321 2.83 -45.09 -10.95
N VAL A 322 3.25 -44.43 -9.87
CA VAL A 322 4.38 -44.85 -9.01
C VAL A 322 4.04 -46.09 -8.17
N LEU A 323 2.81 -46.25 -7.67
CA LEU A 323 2.42 -47.49 -6.96
C LEU A 323 2.42 -48.75 -7.84
N ARG A 324 2.46 -48.59 -9.17
CA ARG A 324 2.62 -49.69 -10.13
C ARG A 324 4.08 -50.00 -10.46
N ILE A 325 5.04 -49.17 -10.03
CA ILE A 325 6.47 -49.31 -10.34
C ILE A 325 7.25 -48.87 -9.08
N ASN A 326 7.82 -49.80 -8.32
CA ASN A 326 8.64 -49.57 -7.11
C ASN A 326 9.59 -48.35 -7.22
N ILE A 327 9.12 -47.15 -6.87
CA ILE A 327 9.90 -45.92 -6.85
C ILE A 327 9.66 -45.24 -5.49
N PHE A 328 10.76 -44.94 -4.81
CA PHE A 328 10.80 -44.37 -3.46
C PHE A 328 10.12 -43.00 -3.38
N HIS A 329 9.36 -42.80 -2.31
CA HIS A 329 8.76 -41.51 -1.96
C HIS A 329 9.73 -40.70 -1.11
N TYR A 330 9.94 -39.43 -1.45
CA TYR A 330 10.61 -38.48 -0.57
C TYR A 330 9.63 -37.35 -0.25
N THR A 331 9.10 -37.39 0.97
CA THR A 331 8.33 -36.28 1.54
C THR A 331 9.30 -35.55 2.45
N VAL A 332 9.60 -34.29 2.19
CA VAL A 332 10.29 -33.46 3.18
C VAL A 332 9.20 -32.85 4.04
N THR A 333 8.87 -33.51 5.15
CA THR A 333 7.99 -32.92 6.15
C THR A 333 8.81 -31.97 7.03
N LEU A 334 8.14 -31.02 7.71
CA LEU A 334 8.79 -30.20 8.75
C LEU A 334 9.39 -31.06 9.88
N GLN A 335 8.97 -32.33 10.02
CA GLN A 335 9.52 -33.29 10.98
C GLN A 335 10.83 -33.95 10.49
N ASP A 336 11.02 -34.14 9.19
CA ASP A 336 12.23 -34.78 8.63
C ASP A 336 13.46 -33.86 8.72
N ILE A 337 13.24 -32.56 8.88
CA ILE A 337 14.25 -31.57 9.21
C ILE A 337 14.14 -31.32 10.73
N HIS A 338 14.60 -32.26 11.57
CA HIS A 338 14.80 -32.00 12.99
C HIS A 338 15.69 -30.75 13.17
N LEU A 339 15.03 -29.61 13.37
CA LEU A 339 15.56 -28.33 13.82
C LEU A 339 15.22 -28.25 15.31
N HIS A 340 16.06 -28.87 16.12
CA HIS A 340 16.22 -28.44 17.51
C HIS A 340 17.11 -27.20 17.54
#